data_AF-A0A151YZ78-F1
#
_entry.id   AF-A0A151YZ78-F1
#
_cell.length_a   1.000
_cell.length_b   1.000
_cell.length_c   1.000
_cell.angle_alpha   90.00
_cell.angle_beta   90.00
_cell.angle_gamma   90.00
#
_symmetry.space_group_name_H-M   'P 1'
#
loop_
_entity.id
_entity.type
_entity.pdbx_description
1 polymer ?
#
loop_
_entity_poly.entity_id
_entity_poly.type
_entity_poly.pdbx_seq_one_letter_code
_entity_poly.pdbx_strand_id
1 'polypeptide(L)'
;MNQRDAFYVELAEEINRTVGRNAVSPKKIKSLIKQAKQIRRSYGKMGLWAFARELPWQIFTPREIDRLQRSPRWHELSNRFVDAMVMEGVITPIEANMIRRYL
;
A
#
# COMPACT_ATOMS: atom_id res chain seq x y z
N MET A 1 -9.50 -11.22 17.69
CA MET A 1 -9.09 -10.13 16.78
C MET A 1 -9.13 -10.67 15.36
N ASN A 2 -9.79 -9.99 14.42
CA ASN A 2 -9.94 -10.50 13.04
C ASN A 2 -8.56 -10.53 12.37
N GLN A 3 -8.19 -11.60 11.65
CA GLN A 3 -6.87 -11.73 10.99
C GLN A 3 -6.54 -10.52 10.10
N ARG A 4 -7.56 -9.95 9.43
CA ARG A 4 -7.41 -8.75 8.61
C ARG A 4 -7.02 -7.51 9.43
N ASP A 5 -7.58 -7.36 10.62
CA ASP A 5 -7.30 -6.21 11.47
C ASP A 5 -5.87 -6.24 12.00
N ALA A 6 -5.38 -7.43 12.38
CA ALA A 6 -4.00 -7.63 12.78
C ALA A 6 -3.02 -7.29 11.63
N PHE A 7 -3.32 -7.74 10.42
CA PHE A 7 -2.53 -7.43 9.23
C PHE A 7 -2.38 -5.90 9.01
N TYR A 8 -3.47 -5.14 9.14
CA TYR A 8 -3.41 -3.68 8.98
C TYR A 8 -2.67 -2.96 10.11
N VAL A 9 -2.71 -3.50 11.32
CA VAL A 9 -1.93 -2.99 12.46
C VAL A 9 -0.45 -3.17 12.19
N GLU A 10 -0.02 -4.39 11.87
CA GLU A 10 1.38 -4.69 11.60
C GLU A 10 1.93 -3.88 10.41
N LEU A 11 1.14 -3.75 9.33
CA LEU A 11 1.54 -2.96 8.17
C LEU A 11 1.74 -1.48 8.53
N ALA A 12 0.84 -0.91 9.33
CA ALA A 12 0.97 0.48 9.78
C ALA A 12 2.21 0.66 10.68
N GLU A 13 2.45 -0.25 11.61
CA GLU A 13 3.61 -0.22 12.51
C GLU A 13 4.92 -0.31 11.74
N GLU A 14 5.00 -1.18 10.73
CA GLU A 14 6.20 -1.34 9.91
C GLU A 14 6.52 -0.09 9.09
N ILE A 15 5.50 0.52 8.47
CA ILE A 15 5.64 1.78 7.74
C ILE A 15 6.12 2.87 8.69
N ASN A 16 5.45 3.02 9.84
CA ASN A 16 5.76 4.06 10.82
C ASN A 16 7.17 3.91 11.38
N ARG A 17 7.61 2.67 11.64
CA ARG A 17 8.97 2.37 12.07
C ARG A 17 10.00 2.73 10.99
N THR A 18 9.69 2.45 9.72
CA THR A 18 10.61 2.73 8.61
C THR A 18 10.79 4.22 8.35
N VAL A 19 9.70 5.01 8.44
CA VAL A 19 9.79 6.47 8.25
C VAL A 19 10.22 7.21 9.52
N GLY A 20 10.15 6.56 10.69
CA GLY A 20 10.56 7.11 11.98
C GLY A 20 9.52 8.01 12.64
N ARG A 21 8.24 7.91 12.25
CA ARG A 21 7.10 8.62 12.88
C ARG A 21 5.78 7.91 12.59
N ASN A 22 4.72 8.31 13.30
CA ASN A 22 3.35 7.86 13.03
C ASN A 22 2.77 8.53 11.77
N ALA A 23 3.13 8.04 10.59
CA ALA A 23 2.68 8.57 9.30
C ALA A 23 1.34 7.98 8.85
N VAL A 24 1.05 6.72 9.19
CA VAL A 24 -0.18 6.03 8.83
C VAL A 24 -0.80 5.32 10.03
N SER A 25 -2.12 5.16 9.98
CA SER A 25 -2.86 4.32 10.93
C SER A 25 -3.52 3.15 10.19
N PRO A 26 -3.88 2.06 10.89
CA PRO A 26 -4.57 0.93 10.27
C PRO A 26 -5.88 1.36 9.59
N LYS A 27 -6.59 2.31 10.21
CA LYS A 27 -7.81 2.92 9.65
C LYS A 27 -7.52 3.71 8.37
N LYS A 28 -6.41 4.44 8.31
CA LYS A 28 -6.00 5.17 7.10
C LYS A 28 -5.69 4.20 5.97
N ILE A 29 -4.93 3.13 6.22
CA ILE A 29 -4.59 2.11 5.22
C ILE A 29 -5.86 1.46 4.65
N LYS A 30 -6.79 1.02 5.52
CA LYS A 30 -8.09 0.49 5.09
C LYS A 30 -8.87 1.47 4.22
N SER A 31 -8.90 2.75 4.61
CA SER A 31 -9.58 3.80 3.84
C SER A 31 -8.96 3.97 2.45
N LEU A 32 -7.63 3.92 2.33
CA LEU A 32 -6.93 4.01 1.06
C LEU A 32 -7.22 2.82 0.15
N ILE A 33 -7.27 1.61 0.71
CA ILE A 33 -7.60 0.41 -0.07
C ILE A 33 -9.07 0.45 -0.54
N LYS A 34 -9.98 0.95 0.31
CA LYS A 34 -11.38 1.20 -0.09
C LYS A 34 -11.47 2.20 -1.24
N GLN A 35 -10.69 3.29 -1.19
CA GLN A 35 -10.62 4.27 -2.29
C GLN A 35 -10.04 3.65 -3.56
N ALA A 36 -8.96 2.88 -3.45
CA ALA A 36 -8.38 2.15 -4.58
C ALA A 36 -9.41 1.21 -5.24
N LYS A 37 -10.21 0.50 -4.43
CA LYS A 37 -11.31 -0.34 -4.91
C LYS A 37 -12.39 0.45 -5.66
N GLN A 38 -12.74 1.64 -5.16
CA GLN A 38 -13.71 2.51 -5.82
C GLN A 38 -13.16 3.03 -7.15
N ILE A 39 -11.93 3.51 -7.17
CA ILE A 39 -11.24 3.98 -8.38
C ILE A 39 -11.14 2.86 -9.41
N ARG A 40 -10.78 1.64 -8.98
CA ARG A 40 -10.74 0.46 -9.83
C ARG A 40 -12.08 0.19 -10.52
N ARG A 41 -13.20 0.34 -9.80
CA ARG A 41 -14.55 0.15 -10.33
C ARG A 41 -14.97 1.26 -11.30
N SER A 42 -14.59 2.50 -11.01
CA SER A 42 -14.98 3.68 -11.80
C SER A 42 -14.11 3.91 -13.04
N TYR A 43 -12.80 3.70 -12.92
CA TYR A 43 -11.79 4.14 -13.90
C TYR A 43 -10.86 3.01 -14.37
N GLY A 44 -11.15 1.76 -13.98
CA GLY A 44 -10.40 0.59 -14.41
C GLY A 44 -8.95 0.55 -13.92
N LYS A 45 -8.07 -0.11 -14.68
CA LYS A 45 -6.65 -0.29 -14.32
C LYS A 45 -5.88 1.03 -14.36
N MET A 46 -6.12 1.85 -15.37
CA MET A 46 -5.38 3.11 -15.58
C MET A 46 -5.62 4.10 -14.43
N GLY A 47 -6.87 4.26 -14.00
CA GLY A 47 -7.17 5.12 -12.85
C GLY A 47 -6.55 4.61 -11.55
N LEU A 48 -6.54 3.29 -11.34
CA LEU A 48 -5.87 2.69 -10.18
C LEU A 48 -4.35 2.94 -10.21
N TRP A 49 -3.71 2.82 -11.38
CA TRP A 49 -2.29 3.10 -11.54
C TRP A 49 -1.94 4.57 -11.27
N ALA A 50 -2.75 5.50 -11.79
CA ALA A 50 -2.58 6.93 -11.52
C ALA A 50 -2.69 7.22 -10.00
N PHE A 51 -3.73 6.69 -9.36
CA PHE A 51 -3.92 6.82 -7.91
C PHE A 51 -2.74 6.24 -7.12
N ALA A 52 -2.28 5.04 -7.47
CA ALA A 52 -1.17 4.39 -6.79
C ALA A 52 0.16 5.17 -6.92
N ARG A 53 0.39 5.84 -8.06
CA ARG A 53 1.59 6.65 -8.29
C ARG A 53 1.63 7.91 -7.43
N GLU A 54 0.47 8.54 -7.20
CA GLU A 54 0.37 9.77 -6.41
C GLU A 54 0.29 9.51 -4.90
N LEU A 55 -0.23 8.35 -4.50
CA LEU A 55 -0.54 8.03 -3.12
C LEU A 55 0.65 8.21 -2.14
N PRO A 56 1.89 7.77 -2.44
CA PRO A 56 3.01 7.95 -1.53
C PRO A 56 3.28 9.43 -1.22
N TRP A 57 3.17 10.31 -2.23
CA TRP A 57 3.42 11.74 -2.11
C TRP A 57 2.35 12.49 -1.30
N GLN A 58 1.16 11.89 -1.15
CA GLN A 58 0.10 12.42 -0.30
C GLN A 58 0.28 12.09 1.19
N ILE A 59 1.13 11.12 1.52
CA ILE A 59 1.28 10.55 2.88
C ILE A 59 2.66 10.85 3.44
N PHE A 60 3.67 10.80 2.58
CA PHE A 60 5.07 10.89 2.92
C PHE A 60 5.72 12.09 2.26
N THR A 61 6.69 12.66 2.94
CA THR A 61 7.58 13.65 2.35
C THR A 61 8.53 12.98 1.35
N PRO A 62 9.13 13.73 0.41
CA PRO A 62 10.12 13.19 -0.53
C PRO A 62 11.28 12.45 0.18
N ARG A 63 11.73 12.96 1.33
CA ARG A 63 12.79 12.32 2.14
C ARG A 63 12.34 11.00 2.75
N GLU A 64 11.07 10.88 3.13
CA GLU A 64 10.52 9.64 3.68
C GLU A 64 10.31 8.59 2.60
N ILE A 65 9.91 9.01 1.40
CA ILE A 65 9.83 8.12 0.23
C ILE A 65 11.21 7.57 -0.11
N ASP A 66 12.25 8.43 -0.13
CA ASP A 66 13.62 8.00 -0.37
C ASP A 66 14.10 7.01 0.72
N ARG A 67 13.77 7.25 2.00
CA ARG A 67 14.05 6.30 3.08
C ARG A 67 13.31 4.97 2.92
N LEU A 68 12.03 5.01 2.53
CA LEU A 68 11.24 3.82 2.27
C LEU A 68 11.85 2.99 1.13
N GLN A 69 12.20 3.63 0.01
CA GLN A 69 12.77 2.98 -1.17
C GLN A 69 14.18 2.42 -0.92
N ARG A 70 14.98 3.07 -0.07
CA ARG A 70 16.31 2.59 0.32
C ARG A 70 16.30 1.59 1.46
N SER A 71 15.15 1.36 2.09
CA SER A 71 15.03 0.38 3.16
C SER A 71 15.25 -1.02 2.60
N PRO A 72 16.07 -1.87 3.24
CA PRO A 72 16.18 -3.28 2.85
C PRO A 72 14.83 -4.02 2.94
N ARG A 73 13.87 -3.46 3.68
CA ARG A 73 12.50 -3.98 3.81
C ARG A 73 11.52 -3.39 2.80
N TRP A 74 11.96 -2.53 1.88
CA TRP A 74 11.12 -1.94 0.84
C TRP A 74 10.33 -2.99 0.05
N HIS A 75 11.03 -4.06 -0.32
CA HIS A 75 10.47 -5.12 -1.14
C HIS A 75 9.44 -5.95 -0.35
N GLU A 76 9.74 -6.26 0.91
CA GLU A 76 8.79 -6.89 1.86
C GLU A 76 7.53 -6.02 2.04
N LEU A 77 7.72 -4.74 2.34
CA LEU A 77 6.64 -3.80 2.56
C LEU A 77 5.74 -3.62 1.34
N SER A 78 6.36 -3.50 0.16
CA SER A 78 5.63 -3.38 -1.11
C SER A 78 4.84 -4.65 -1.42
N ASN A 79 5.41 -5.82 -1.15
CA ASN A 79 4.71 -7.10 -1.29
C ASN A 79 3.51 -7.20 -0.35
N ARG A 80 3.66 -6.81 0.92
CA ARG A 80 2.53 -6.76 1.87
C ARG A 80 1.43 -5.80 1.39
N PHE A 81 1.80 -4.65 0.83
CA PHE A 81 0.82 -3.72 0.27
C PHE A 81 0.05 -4.32 -0.91
N VAL A 82 0.74 -5.04 -1.79
CA VAL A 82 0.14 -5.79 -2.89
C VAL A 82 -0.80 -6.89 -2.36
N ASP A 83 -0.40 -7.61 -1.31
CA ASP A 83 -1.25 -8.62 -0.66
C ASP A 83 -2.54 -8.00 -0.10
N ALA A 84 -2.43 -6.81 0.51
CA ALA A 84 -3.59 -6.07 0.99
C ALA A 84 -4.57 -5.73 -0.16
N MET A 85 -4.04 -5.33 -1.31
CA MET A 85 -4.85 -5.03 -2.50
C MET A 85 -5.52 -6.28 -3.08
N VAL A 86 -4.85 -7.43 -3.06
CA VAL A 86 -5.44 -8.73 -3.47
C VAL A 86 -6.53 -9.16 -2.49
N MET A 87 -6.24 -9.11 -1.18
CA MET A 87 -7.16 -9.51 -0.12
C MET A 87 -8.47 -8.74 -0.16
N GLU A 88 -8.42 -7.44 -0.49
CA GLU A 88 -9.59 -6.58 -0.61
C GLU A 88 -10.21 -6.59 -2.01
N GLY A 89 -9.64 -7.35 -2.96
CA GLY A 89 -10.12 -7.49 -4.32
C GLY A 89 -10.00 -6.22 -5.17
N VAL A 90 -8.99 -5.40 -4.90
CA VAL A 90 -8.63 -4.23 -5.73
C VAL A 90 -7.94 -4.69 -7.01
N ILE A 91 -7.04 -5.67 -6.89
CA ILE A 91 -6.32 -6.29 -7.99
C ILE A 91 -6.45 -7.82 -7.90
N THR A 92 -6.29 -8.49 -9.03
CA THR A 92 -6.27 -9.95 -9.08
C THR A 92 -4.90 -10.50 -8.67
N PRO A 93 -4.79 -11.78 -8.27
CA PRO A 93 -3.50 -12.42 -8.01
C PRO A 93 -2.53 -12.37 -9.19
N ILE A 94 -3.06 -12.40 -10.42
CA ILE A 94 -2.27 -12.28 -11.65
C ILE A 94 -1.66 -10.88 -11.77
N GLU A 95 -2.47 -9.85 -11.52
CA GLU A 95 -2.02 -8.45 -11.53
C GLU A 95 -0.99 -8.19 -10.42
N ALA A 96 -1.20 -8.77 -9.23
CA ALA A 96 -0.23 -8.74 -8.15
C ALA A 96 1.11 -9.34 -8.57
N ASN A 97 1.11 -10.53 -9.18
CA ASN A 97 2.33 -11.16 -9.68
C ASN A 97 3.05 -10.33 -10.74
N MET A 98 2.33 -9.61 -11.60
CA MET A 98 2.95 -8.65 -12.51
C MET A 98 3.61 -7.50 -11.75
N ILE A 99 2.89 -6.84 -10.82
CA ILE A 99 3.42 -5.71 -10.06
C ILE A 99 4.68 -6.10 -9.28
N ARG A 100 4.69 -7.27 -8.64
CA ARG A 100 5.86 -7.77 -7.89
C ARG A 100 7.13 -7.92 -8.74
N ARG A 101 7.01 -8.11 -10.06
CA ARG A 101 8.17 -8.17 -10.97
C ARG A 101 8.76 -6.80 -11.30
N TYR A 102 8.03 -5.73 -11.01
CA TYR A 102 8.44 -4.34 -11.27
C TYR A 102 8.78 -3.56 -9.98
N LEU A 103 8.62 -4.18 -8.81
CA LEU A 103 9.04 -3.67 -7.50
C LEU A 103 10.52 -4.02 -7.23
#